data_AF-A0AAP5AJ40-F1
#
_entry.id   AF-A0AAP5AJ40-F1
#
_cell.length_a   1.000
_cell.length_b   1.000
_cell.length_c   1.000
_cell.angle_alpha   90.00
_cell.angle_beta   90.00
_cell.angle_gamma   90.00
#
_symmetry.space_group_name_H-M   'P 1'
#
loop_
_entity.id
_entity.type
_entity.pdbx_description
1 polymer ?
#
loop_
_entity_poly.entity_id
_entity_poly.type
_entity_poly.pdbx_seq_one_letter_code
_entity_poly.pdbx_strand_id
1 'polypeptide(L)'
;MALTLDNYFAAGWRDQTHTCPACEWQGTPREMSMELHEDEAEFDCPQCENPILLVVHPSLAQVQAAAAEGHPEAIEQLEILASVPRPD
;
A
#
# COMPACT_ATOMS: atom_id res chain seq x y z
N MET A 1 -13.15 12.83 -0.39
CA MET A 1 -13.03 11.45 0.15
C MET A 1 -11.77 10.89 -0.46
N ALA A 2 -10.86 10.37 0.36
CA ALA A 2 -9.65 9.70 -0.10
C ALA A 2 -10.01 8.33 -0.70
N LEU A 3 -9.18 7.83 -1.61
CA LEU A 3 -9.35 6.53 -2.23
C LEU A 3 -8.73 5.46 -1.31
N THR A 4 -9.46 4.39 -0.99
CA THR A 4 -8.90 3.28 -0.20
C THR A 4 -8.55 2.14 -1.14
N LEU A 5 -7.30 1.69 -1.08
CA LEU A 5 -6.78 0.52 -1.79
C LEU A 5 -6.70 -0.65 -0.80
N ASP A 6 -7.67 -1.54 -0.88
CA ASP A 6 -7.76 -2.76 -0.07
C ASP A 6 -6.79 -3.87 -0.52
N ASN A 7 -6.18 -3.73 -1.70
CA ASN A 7 -5.23 -4.70 -2.25
C ASN A 7 -3.86 -4.07 -2.50
N TYR A 8 -2.94 -4.28 -1.54
CA TYR A 8 -1.55 -3.84 -1.63
C TYR A 8 -0.81 -4.37 -2.87
N PHE A 9 -1.18 -5.54 -3.39
CA PHE A 9 -0.53 -6.16 -4.55
C PHE A 9 -1.11 -5.72 -5.90
N ALA A 10 -2.05 -4.76 -5.91
CA ALA A 10 -2.61 -4.24 -7.14
C ALA A 10 -1.50 -3.73 -8.08
N ALA A 11 -1.51 -4.17 -9.34
CA ALA A 11 -0.47 -3.80 -10.28
C ALA A 11 -0.48 -2.29 -10.56
N GLY A 12 0.66 -1.63 -10.37
CA GLY A 12 0.86 -0.24 -10.79
C GLY A 12 0.18 0.84 -9.95
N TRP A 13 -0.37 0.52 -8.77
CA TRP A 13 -0.97 1.56 -7.90
C TRP A 13 0.07 2.60 -7.44
N ARG A 14 1.32 2.18 -7.21
CA ARG A 14 2.43 3.06 -6.77
C ARG A 14 2.83 4.09 -7.81
N ASP A 15 2.54 3.83 -9.09
CA ASP A 15 2.84 4.70 -10.21
C ASP A 15 1.56 5.34 -10.79
N GLN A 16 0.41 5.11 -10.15
CA GLN A 16 -0.86 5.68 -10.55
C GLN A 16 -0.89 7.18 -10.21
N THR A 17 -1.32 8.01 -11.16
CA THR A 17 -1.48 9.44 -10.91
C THR A 17 -2.78 9.69 -10.16
N HIS A 18 -2.70 10.35 -9.01
CA HIS A 18 -3.87 10.80 -8.27
C HIS A 18 -3.99 12.32 -8.31
N THR A 19 -5.22 12.81 -8.29
CA THR A 19 -5.53 14.23 -8.23
C THR A 19 -6.09 14.57 -6.85
N CYS A 20 -5.49 15.55 -6.17
CA CYS A 20 -5.98 16.03 -4.90
C CYS A 20 -7.30 16.79 -5.10
N PRO A 21 -8.40 16.41 -4.42
CA PRO A 21 -9.69 17.11 -4.56
C PRO A 21 -9.71 18.50 -3.90
N ALA A 22 -8.73 18.83 -3.04
CA ALA A 22 -8.69 20.09 -2.30
C ALA A 22 -7.88 21.19 -3.00
N CYS A 23 -6.78 20.83 -3.67
CA CYS A 23 -5.84 21.77 -4.28
C CYS A 23 -5.54 21.48 -5.76
N GLU A 24 -6.19 20.46 -6.35
CA GLU A 24 -6.02 20.05 -7.76
C GLU A 24 -4.61 19.56 -8.13
N TRP A 25 -3.75 19.35 -7.12
CA TRP A 25 -2.41 18.78 -7.31
C TRP A 25 -2.48 17.39 -7.95
N GLN A 26 -1.59 17.13 -8.90
CA GLN A 26 -1.49 15.85 -9.60
C GLN A 26 -0.09 15.29 -9.44
N GLY A 27 -0.02 14.04 -9.00
CA GLY A 27 1.24 13.32 -8.86
C GLY A 27 1.01 11.87 -8.48
N THR A 28 2.12 11.16 -8.30
CA THR A 28 2.10 9.75 -7.91
C THR A 28 2.22 9.58 -6.39
N PRO A 29 1.84 8.43 -5.81
CA PRO A 29 2.05 8.13 -4.39
C PRO A 29 3.50 8.28 -3.94
N ARG A 30 4.46 8.14 -4.87
CA ARG A 30 5.90 8.36 -4.63
C ARG A 30 6.27 9.82 -4.33
N GLU A 31 5.46 10.77 -4.81
CA GLU A 31 5.66 12.21 -4.60
C GLU A 31 4.85 12.74 -3.41
N MET A 32 3.94 11.92 -2.88
CA MET A 32 3.11 12.23 -1.73
C MET A 32 3.86 12.00 -0.41
N SER A 33 3.40 12.64 0.65
CA SER A 33 3.83 12.29 2.00
C SER A 33 3.18 10.98 2.39
N MET A 34 3.99 10.00 2.82
CA MET A 34 3.49 8.71 3.28
C MET A 34 3.53 8.67 4.80
N GLU A 35 2.38 8.48 5.42
CA GLU A 35 2.22 8.24 6.85
C GLU A 35 1.89 6.76 7.09
N LEU A 36 2.56 6.16 8.08
CA LEU A 36 2.37 4.75 8.42
C LEU A 36 1.47 4.65 9.66
N HIS A 37 0.34 3.98 9.51
CA HIS A 37 -0.54 3.59 10.61
C HIS A 37 -0.39 2.10 10.91
N GLU A 38 -1.13 1.63 11.92
CA GLU A 38 -1.09 0.23 12.35
C GLU A 38 -1.61 -0.74 11.28
N ASP A 39 -2.71 -0.39 10.59
CA ASP A 39 -3.39 -1.24 9.61
C ASP A 39 -3.32 -0.71 8.17
N GLU A 40 -2.85 0.53 7.97
CA GLU A 40 -2.81 1.18 6.66
C GLU A 40 -1.69 2.19 6.51
N ALA A 41 -1.28 2.44 5.27
CA ALA A 41 -0.41 3.55 4.91
C ALA A 41 -1.25 4.66 4.25
N GLU A 42 -1.25 5.84 4.85
CA GLU A 42 -1.93 7.03 4.33
C GLU A 42 -0.95 7.81 3.43
N PHE A 43 -1.47 8.32 2.31
CA PHE A 43 -0.73 9.14 1.37
C PHE A 43 -1.41 10.51 1.24
N ASP A 44 -0.69 11.52 1.69
CA ASP A 44 -1.16 12.90 1.80
C ASP A 44 -0.60 13.78 0.71
N CYS A 45 -1.41 14.76 0.32
CA CYS A 45 -0.96 15.78 -0.61
C CYS A 45 0.18 16.60 0.01
N PRO A 46 1.34 16.73 -0.66
CA PRO A 46 2.45 17.52 -0.13
C PRO A 46 2.17 19.04 -0.11
N GLN A 47 1.09 19.49 -0.76
CA GLN A 47 0.75 20.91 -0.87
C GLN A 47 -0.29 21.37 0.15
N CYS A 48 -1.22 20.50 0.54
CA CYS A 48 -2.33 20.85 1.42
C CYS A 48 -2.60 19.84 2.53
N GLU A 49 -1.75 18.81 2.65
CA GLU A 49 -1.83 17.78 3.70
C GLU A 49 -3.19 17.07 3.74
N ASN A 50 -3.90 17.06 2.62
CA ASN A 50 -5.18 16.36 2.52
C ASN A 50 -4.94 14.92 2.08
N PRO A 51 -5.55 13.93 2.75
CA PRO A 51 -5.37 12.53 2.39
C PRO A 51 -5.96 12.27 1.01
N ILE A 52 -5.17 11.62 0.15
CA ILE A 52 -5.54 11.29 -1.23
C ILE A 52 -5.80 9.79 -1.36
N LEU A 53 -4.92 8.98 -0.77
CA LEU A 53 -4.93 7.53 -0.93
C LEU A 53 -4.62 6.86 0.42
N LEU A 54 -5.38 5.84 0.80
CA LEU A 54 -5.08 4.97 1.92
C LEU A 54 -4.84 3.57 1.39
N VAL A 55 -3.75 2.93 1.80
CA VAL A 55 -3.37 1.59 1.36
C VAL A 55 -3.39 0.66 2.55
N VAL A 56 -4.33 -0.27 2.55
CA VAL A 56 -4.49 -1.23 3.64
C VAL A 56 -3.35 -2.24 3.58
N HIS A 57 -2.77 -2.55 4.75
CA HIS A 57 -1.74 -3.59 4.87
C HIS A 57 -2.30 -4.95 4.44
N PRO A 58 -1.54 -5.73 3.64
CA PRO A 58 -2.06 -6.99 3.14
C PRO A 58 -2.23 -8.00 4.26
N SER A 59 -3.39 -8.65 4.29
CA SER A 59 -3.62 -9.78 5.18
C SER A 59 -2.85 -11.02 4.70
N LEU A 60 -2.56 -11.97 5.61
CA LEU A 60 -1.87 -13.22 5.25
C LEU A 60 -2.54 -13.95 4.07
N ALA A 61 -3.87 -13.92 3.99
CA ALA A 61 -4.62 -14.51 2.88
C ALA A 61 -4.33 -13.81 1.54
N GLN A 62 -4.21 -12.48 1.52
CA GLN A 62 -3.84 -11.72 0.32
C GLN A 62 -2.39 -11.98 -0.09
N VAL A 63 -1.46 -12.07 0.87
CA VAL A 63 -0.07 -12.44 0.57
C VAL A 63 -0.01 -13.84 -0.04
N GLN A 64 -0.76 -14.81 0.51
CA GLN A 64 -0.83 -16.17 -0.06
C GLN A 64 -1.42 -16.19 -1.48
N ALA A 65 -2.49 -15.42 -1.72
CA ALA A 65 -3.08 -15.29 -3.04
C ALA A 65 -2.10 -14.67 -4.04
N ALA A 66 -1.48 -13.54 -3.68
CA ALA A 66 -0.50 -12.86 -4.53
C ALA A 66 0.74 -13.73 -4.80
N ALA A 67 1.21 -14.49 -3.81
CA ALA A 67 2.30 -15.44 -4.01
C ALA A 67 1.90 -16.57 -4.97
N ALA A 68 0.66 -17.08 -4.88
CA ALA A 68 0.13 -18.06 -5.82
C ALA A 68 -0.03 -17.50 -7.25
N GLU A 69 -0.29 -16.19 -7.37
CA GLU A 69 -0.29 -15.46 -8.65
C GLU A 69 1.13 -15.16 -9.18
N GLY A 70 2.18 -15.43 -8.39
CA GLY A 70 3.57 -15.27 -8.81
C GLY A 70 4.17 -13.90 -8.50
N HIS A 71 3.59 -13.13 -7.57
CA HIS A 71 4.18 -11.87 -7.12
C HIS A 71 5.44 -12.13 -6.28
N PRO A 72 6.63 -11.67 -6.72
CA PRO A 72 7.89 -11.96 -6.02
C PRO A 72 7.90 -11.41 -4.59
N GLU A 73 7.40 -10.18 -4.40
CA GLU A 73 7.30 -9.52 -3.08
C GLU A 73 6.46 -10.34 -2.09
N ALA A 74 5.37 -10.96 -2.56
CA ALA A 74 4.50 -11.79 -1.74
C ALA A 74 5.15 -13.14 -1.38
N ILE A 75 5.88 -13.73 -2.33
CA ILE A 75 6.64 -14.97 -2.10
C ILE A 75 7.71 -14.72 -1.03
N GLU A 76 8.50 -13.65 -1.17
CA GLU A 76 9.53 -13.28 -0.20
C GLU A 76 8.92 -13.04 1.20
N GLN A 77 7.78 -12.35 1.29
CA GLN A 77 7.08 -12.16 2.57
C GLN A 77 6.66 -13.48 3.21
N LEU A 78 6.15 -14.45 2.44
CA LEU A 78 5.81 -15.77 2.97
C LEU A 78 7.05 -16.54 3.43
N GLU A 79 8.16 -16.44 2.72
CA GLU A 79 9.42 -17.08 3.11
C GLU A 79 9.97 -16.51 4.41
N ILE A 80 9.87 -15.19 4.61
CA ILE A 80 10.24 -14.51 5.86
C ILE A 80 9.33 -15.01 7.01
N LEU A 81 8.02 -15.02 6.80
CA LEU A 81 7.04 -15.49 7.78
C LEU A 81 7.27 -16.97 8.16
N ALA A 82 7.62 -17.82 7.19
CA ALA A 82 7.94 -19.23 7.41
C ALA A 82 9.27 -19.43 8.16
N SER A 83 10.20 -18.48 8.03
CA SER A 83 11.53 -18.54 8.64
C SER A 83 11.58 -18.03 10.08
N VAL A 84 10.55 -17.34 10.58
CA VAL A 84 10.48 -16.92 11.99
C VAL A 84 10.21 -18.17 12.85
N PRO A 85 11.17 -18.62 13.69
CA PRO A 85 10.91 -19.72 14.60
C PRO A 85 9.84 -19.27 15.59
N ARG A 86 8.72 -20.02 15.65
CA ARG A 86 7.70 -19.80 16.67
C ARG A 86 8.38 -20.00 18.04
N PRO A 87 8.36 -19.01 18.94
CA PRO A 87 8.83 -19.24 20.30
C PRO A 87 7.97 -20.36 20.92
N ASP A 88 8.65 -21.38 21.45
CA ASP A 88 8.06 -22.49 22.22
C ASP A 88 7.39 -21.97 23.50
#